data_AF-A0AAN0RKE2-F1
#
_entry.id   AF-A0AAN0RKE2-F1
#
_cell.length_a   1.000
_cell.length_b   1.000
_cell.length_c   1.000
_cell.angle_alpha   90.00
_cell.angle_beta   90.00
_cell.angle_gamma   90.00
#
_symmetry.space_group_name_H-M   'P 1'
#
loop_
_entity.id
_entity.type
_entity.pdbx_description
1 polymer ?
#
loop_
_entity_poly.entity_id
_entity_poly.type
_entity_poly.pdbx_seq_one_letter_code
_entity_poly.pdbx_strand_id
1 'polypeptide(L)'
;MKIEQHIEIGKPTGEPIVLKVLGDDELSTTNSPIGLEQSTYASPIAAQHKPSSRRERDDHYADVVIHLSSRWRIIVCKDGIQWILQQRSVALPNTGTWSGKSYSTTRSGLMAACSDRELLLDPSEGQALDALPSTFREFITERPRS
;
A
#
# COMPACT_ATOMS: atom_id res chain seq x y z
N MET A 1 -32.86 -38.92 2.27
CA MET A 1 -31.91 -38.47 3.31
C MET A 1 -31.54 -37.03 3.02
N LYS A 2 -32.08 -36.07 3.77
CA LYS A 2 -31.67 -34.65 3.76
C LYS A 2 -30.99 -34.38 5.09
N ILE A 3 -29.80 -33.81 5.05
CA ILE A 3 -29.07 -33.30 6.21
C ILE A 3 -29.31 -31.80 6.25
N GLU A 4 -29.99 -31.31 7.29
CA GLU A 4 -30.09 -29.88 7.58
C GLU A 4 -29.30 -29.61 8.86
N GLN A 5 -28.24 -28.81 8.72
CA GLN A 5 -27.46 -28.28 9.83
C GLN A 5 -28.12 -27.00 10.32
N HIS A 6 -28.43 -26.96 11.61
CA HIS A 6 -28.99 -25.80 12.32
C HIS A 6 -27.95 -24.68 12.44
N ILE A 7 -28.33 -23.47 12.05
CA ILE A 7 -27.61 -22.21 12.31
C ILE A 7 -28.24 -21.56 13.54
N GLU A 8 -27.45 -21.27 14.56
CA GLU A 8 -27.89 -20.60 15.78
C GLU A 8 -27.74 -19.06 15.61
N ILE A 9 -28.85 -18.34 15.56
CA ILE A 9 -28.90 -16.88 15.47
C ILE A 9 -29.04 -16.32 16.90
N GLY A 10 -27.99 -15.64 17.37
CA GLY A 10 -27.99 -14.94 18.65
C GLY A 10 -29.04 -13.82 18.71
N LYS A 11 -29.79 -13.77 19.81
CA LYS A 11 -30.87 -12.80 20.07
C LYS A 11 -30.31 -11.40 20.32
N PRO A 12 -30.92 -10.32 19.79
CA PRO A 12 -30.66 -8.96 20.24
C PRO A 12 -31.58 -8.58 21.42
N THR A 13 -31.00 -8.35 22.60
CA THR A 13 -31.71 -7.78 23.75
C THR A 13 -31.49 -6.27 23.74
N GLY A 14 -32.54 -5.51 23.45
CA GLY A 14 -32.53 -4.04 23.53
C GLY A 14 -33.00 -3.54 24.89
N GLU A 15 -32.46 -2.39 25.30
CA GLU A 15 -33.17 -1.41 26.11
C GLU A 15 -33.02 -0.02 25.46
N PRO A 16 -34.08 0.82 25.45
CA PRO A 16 -34.10 2.12 24.77
C PRO A 16 -33.62 3.27 25.68
N ILE A 17 -32.87 4.23 25.12
CA ILE A 17 -32.54 5.49 25.80
C ILE A 17 -33.27 6.69 25.17
N VAL A 18 -33.90 7.45 26.05
CA VAL A 18 -34.88 8.52 25.83
C VAL A 18 -34.23 9.80 25.30
N LEU A 19 -34.88 10.41 24.30
CA LEU A 19 -34.58 11.73 23.74
C LEU A 19 -34.95 12.84 24.74
N LYS A 20 -34.02 13.75 25.07
CA LYS A 20 -34.33 15.01 25.76
C LYS A 20 -33.76 16.18 24.98
N VAL A 21 -34.66 16.99 24.44
CA VAL A 21 -34.42 18.30 23.82
C VAL A 21 -34.81 19.39 24.83
N LEU A 22 -34.35 20.62 24.57
CA LEU A 22 -34.57 21.94 25.23
C LEU A 22 -33.37 22.34 26.13
N GLY A 23 -32.71 23.48 25.97
CA GLY A 23 -32.95 24.66 25.14
C GLY A 23 -31.77 25.64 25.23
N ASP A 24 -31.86 26.70 24.44
CA ASP A 24 -30.92 27.77 24.10
C ASP A 24 -30.87 28.97 25.07
N ASP A 25 -29.78 29.75 24.92
CA ASP A 25 -29.56 31.18 25.23
C ASP A 25 -29.06 31.63 26.64
N GLU A 26 -27.84 32.18 26.71
CA GLU A 26 -27.51 33.57 27.14
C GLU A 26 -25.98 33.81 27.31
N LEU A 27 -25.54 35.03 27.03
CA LEU A 27 -24.16 35.51 26.90
C LEU A 27 -23.68 36.24 28.17
N SER A 28 -22.37 36.18 28.46
CA SER A 28 -21.50 37.34 28.80
C SER A 28 -20.64 37.32 30.10
N THR A 29 -19.36 37.67 29.86
CA THR A 29 -18.35 38.44 30.63
C THR A 29 -17.41 37.88 31.73
N THR A 30 -16.11 37.96 31.35
CA THR A 30 -14.88 38.38 32.09
C THR A 30 -13.91 37.38 32.76
N ASN A 31 -12.64 37.63 32.39
CA ASN A 31 -11.37 37.47 33.11
C ASN A 31 -10.63 36.11 33.14
N SER A 32 -9.57 36.02 32.33
CA SER A 32 -8.36 35.18 32.54
C SER A 32 -7.46 35.78 33.65
N PRO A 33 -6.29 35.20 34.04
CA PRO A 33 -5.64 33.92 33.65
C PRO A 33 -5.09 33.09 34.85
N ILE A 34 -4.35 32.01 34.53
CA ILE A 34 -3.27 31.31 35.30
C ILE A 34 -3.59 29.85 35.66
N GLY A 35 -2.75 28.94 35.14
CA GLY A 35 -2.36 27.71 35.84
C GLY A 35 -2.57 26.41 35.07
N LEU A 36 -1.48 25.91 34.45
CA LEU A 36 -1.07 24.49 34.36
C LEU A 36 -2.22 23.45 34.18
N GLU A 37 -2.36 22.83 33.02
CA GLU A 37 -1.63 21.59 32.76
C GLU A 37 -1.48 21.34 31.25
N GLN A 38 -0.24 21.18 30.80
CA GLN A 38 0.09 20.72 29.46
C GLN A 38 -0.22 19.22 29.38
N SER A 39 -1.43 18.85 28.94
CA SER A 39 -1.71 17.47 28.57
C SER A 39 -1.39 17.29 27.09
N THR A 40 -0.26 16.64 26.86
CA THR A 40 0.24 16.13 25.58
C THR A 40 -0.81 15.25 24.92
N TYR A 41 -1.64 15.83 24.06
CA TYR A 41 -2.36 15.07 23.03
C TYR A 41 -1.40 14.87 21.87
N ALA A 42 -0.49 13.91 22.04
CA ALA A 42 0.26 13.35 20.92
C ALA A 42 -0.77 12.77 19.95
N SER A 43 -1.06 13.54 18.89
CA SER A 43 -1.87 13.07 17.78
C SER A 43 -1.26 11.77 17.24
N PRO A 44 -2.08 10.77 16.88
CA PRO A 44 -1.58 9.51 16.36
C PRO A 44 -0.73 9.79 15.12
N ILE A 45 0.56 9.46 15.26
CA ILE A 45 1.62 9.29 14.27
C ILE A 45 1.08 9.46 12.85
N ALA A 46 1.22 10.67 12.29
CA ALA A 46 1.15 10.84 10.86
C ALA A 46 2.14 9.85 10.26
N ALA A 47 1.64 8.82 9.57
CA ALA A 47 2.47 7.88 8.85
C ALA A 47 3.45 8.69 8.00
N GLN A 48 4.73 8.66 8.35
CA GLN A 48 5.76 9.44 7.66
C GLN A 48 5.75 9.04 6.20
N HIS A 49 5.12 9.86 5.35
CA HIS A 49 5.18 9.72 3.91
C HIS A 49 6.59 10.12 3.48
N LYS A 50 7.51 9.16 3.48
CA LYS A 50 8.88 9.40 3.02
C LYS A 50 8.82 9.89 1.57
N PRO A 51 9.54 10.98 1.21
CA PRO A 51 9.52 11.49 -0.15
C PRO A 51 9.99 10.41 -1.12
N SER A 52 9.32 10.32 -2.27
CA SER A 52 9.66 9.34 -3.30
C SER A 52 11.08 9.61 -3.84
N SER A 53 11.95 8.60 -3.78
CA SER A 53 13.31 8.67 -4.28
C SER A 53 13.35 8.47 -5.80
N ARG A 54 14.28 9.16 -6.47
CA ARG A 54 14.63 8.91 -7.88
C ARG A 54 15.74 7.87 -8.05
N ARG A 55 16.22 7.25 -6.97
CA ARG A 55 17.28 6.24 -7.01
C ARG A 55 16.66 4.85 -7.03
N GLU A 56 16.87 4.10 -8.11
CA GLU A 56 16.32 2.76 -8.30
C GLU A 56 16.68 1.75 -7.21
N ARG A 57 17.73 2.02 -6.41
CA ARG A 57 18.20 1.13 -5.33
C ARG A 57 17.51 1.36 -3.99
N ASP A 58 16.73 2.43 -3.86
CA ASP A 58 16.11 2.84 -2.61
C ASP A 58 14.75 2.15 -2.41
N ASP A 59 14.34 1.97 -1.15
CA ASP A 59 13.06 1.35 -0.81
C ASP A 59 11.86 2.14 -1.36
N HIS A 60 11.91 3.48 -1.31
CA HIS A 60 10.82 4.39 -1.70
C HIS A 60 11.01 4.93 -3.12
N TYR A 61 11.53 4.11 -4.03
CA TYR A 61 11.69 4.51 -5.42
C TYR A 61 10.34 4.86 -6.04
N ALA A 62 10.27 5.97 -6.78
CA ALA A 62 9.01 6.56 -7.23
C ALA A 62 8.24 5.68 -8.24
N ASP A 63 8.95 4.89 -9.04
CA ASP A 63 8.38 4.16 -10.17
C ASP A 63 8.36 2.64 -9.97
N VAL A 64 7.92 2.19 -8.80
CA VAL A 64 7.58 0.78 -8.58
C VAL A 64 6.24 0.47 -9.25
N VAL A 65 6.20 -0.58 -10.05
CA VAL A 65 5.00 -1.02 -10.79
C VAL A 65 4.30 -2.16 -10.05
N ILE A 66 5.05 -3.17 -9.63
CA ILE A 66 4.53 -4.37 -8.97
C ILE A 66 5.46 -4.75 -7.81
N HIS A 67 4.87 -5.05 -6.66
CA HIS A 67 5.53 -5.79 -5.59
C HIS A 67 5.15 -7.27 -5.70
N LEU A 68 6.12 -8.13 -6.01
CA LEU A 68 5.90 -9.57 -6.08
C LEU A 68 5.96 -10.18 -4.67
N SER A 69 6.95 -9.74 -3.88
CA SER A 69 7.07 -10.11 -2.46
C SER A 69 7.82 -9.03 -1.68
N SER A 70 8.05 -9.27 -0.38
CA SER A 70 8.82 -8.35 0.47
C SER A 70 10.26 -8.10 -0.02
N ARG A 71 10.79 -8.98 -0.88
CA ARG A 71 12.15 -8.89 -1.42
C ARG A 71 12.22 -8.76 -2.94
N TRP A 72 11.10 -8.80 -3.65
CA TRP A 72 11.06 -8.76 -5.11
C TRP A 72 10.07 -7.72 -5.61
N ARG A 73 10.51 -6.91 -6.58
CA ARG A 73 9.67 -5.89 -7.21
C ARG A 73 10.03 -5.71 -8.67
N ILE A 74 9.07 -5.17 -9.42
CA ILE A 74 9.26 -4.71 -10.79
C ILE A 74 9.13 -3.19 -10.77
N ILE A 75 10.14 -2.52 -11.33
CA ILE A 75 10.16 -1.06 -11.45
C ILE A 75 10.26 -0.64 -12.91
N VAL A 76 9.89 0.60 -13.21
CA VAL A 76 10.38 1.29 -14.42
C VAL A 76 11.81 1.75 -14.16
N CYS A 77 12.72 1.62 -15.12
CA CYS A 77 14.05 2.22 -14.96
C CYS A 77 13.97 3.75 -14.91
N LYS A 78 14.96 4.40 -14.31
CA LYS A 78 15.07 5.86 -14.16
C LYS A 78 15.02 6.60 -15.50
N ASP A 79 15.44 5.94 -16.58
CA ASP A 79 15.50 6.49 -17.93
C ASP A 79 14.18 6.28 -18.70
N GLY A 80 13.23 5.53 -18.13
CA GLY A 80 11.90 5.34 -18.71
C GLY A 80 11.91 4.57 -20.03
N ILE A 81 12.77 3.56 -20.17
CA ILE A 81 12.92 2.77 -21.42
C ILE A 81 12.66 1.26 -21.26
N GLN A 82 12.66 0.74 -20.03
CA GLN A 82 12.47 -0.69 -19.76
C GLN A 82 12.01 -0.93 -18.32
N TRP A 83 11.50 -2.14 -18.07
CA TRP A 83 11.26 -2.63 -16.72
C TRP A 83 12.51 -3.29 -16.15
N ILE A 84 12.64 -3.26 -14.82
CA ILE A 84 13.69 -3.95 -14.07
C ILE A 84 13.05 -4.83 -13.00
N LEU A 85 13.32 -6.13 -13.05
CA LEU A 85 13.08 -7.03 -11.93
C LEU A 85 14.21 -6.85 -10.92
N GLN A 86 13.88 -6.46 -9.69
CA GLN A 86 14.86 -6.21 -8.64
C GLN A 86 14.66 -7.14 -7.45
N GLN A 87 15.78 -7.45 -6.79
CA GLN A 87 15.81 -8.16 -5.51
C GLN A 87 16.43 -7.28 -4.41
N ARG A 88 15.84 -7.32 -3.22
CA ARG A 88 16.40 -6.70 -2.02
C ARG A 88 17.49 -7.59 -1.40
N SER A 89 18.65 -7.01 -1.13
CA SER A 89 19.82 -7.74 -0.60
C SER A 89 19.54 -8.45 0.72
N VAL A 90 18.77 -7.83 1.60
CA VAL A 90 18.37 -8.38 2.91
C VAL A 90 16.88 -8.19 3.16
N ALA A 91 16.30 -9.11 3.93
CA ALA A 91 14.91 -9.02 4.37
C ALA A 91 14.69 -7.84 5.34
N LEU A 92 13.47 -7.30 5.36
CA LEU A 92 13.05 -6.34 6.37
C LEU A 92 13.14 -6.97 7.78
N PRO A 93 13.39 -6.18 8.84
CA PRO A 93 13.51 -4.71 8.86
C PRO A 93 14.92 -4.16 8.51
N ASN A 94 15.87 -5.03 8.16
CA ASN A 94 17.25 -4.59 7.90
C ASN A 94 17.31 -3.61 6.71
N THR A 95 18.24 -2.66 6.77
CA THR A 95 18.54 -1.73 5.67
C THR A 95 19.19 -2.50 4.52
N GLY A 96 18.39 -2.84 3.53
CA GLY A 96 18.84 -3.49 2.30
C GLY A 96 18.90 -2.53 1.12
N THR A 97 19.62 -2.94 0.09
CA THR A 97 19.65 -2.25 -1.21
C THR A 97 18.94 -3.10 -2.25
N TRP A 98 18.25 -2.45 -3.18
CA TRP A 98 17.66 -3.11 -4.33
C TRP A 98 18.67 -3.22 -5.46
N SER A 99 18.75 -4.40 -6.07
CA SER A 99 19.66 -4.72 -7.17
C SER A 99 18.90 -5.33 -8.34
N GLY A 100 19.14 -4.82 -9.55
CA GLY A 100 18.55 -5.35 -10.79
C GLY A 100 19.02 -6.77 -11.09
N LYS A 101 18.08 -7.65 -11.41
CA LYS A 101 18.28 -9.08 -11.71
C LYS A 101 17.90 -9.46 -13.13
N SER A 102 16.99 -8.70 -13.74
CA SER A 102 16.63 -8.80 -15.16
C SER A 102 16.15 -7.45 -15.65
N TYR A 103 16.32 -7.22 -16.95
CA TYR A 103 15.95 -5.99 -17.65
C TYR A 103 15.14 -6.40 -18.89
N SER A 104 13.95 -5.84 -19.07
CA SER A 104 13.05 -6.30 -20.13
C SER A 104 12.16 -5.19 -20.65
N THR A 105 11.98 -5.17 -21.96
CA THR A 105 11.05 -4.28 -22.67
C THR A 105 9.75 -4.98 -23.05
N THR A 106 9.59 -6.27 -22.71
CA THR A 106 8.42 -7.08 -23.01
C THR A 106 7.89 -7.76 -21.74
N ARG A 107 6.57 -7.92 -21.66
CA ARG A 107 5.91 -8.65 -20.56
C ARG A 107 6.38 -10.10 -20.52
N SER A 108 6.50 -10.75 -21.67
CA SER A 108 7.01 -12.12 -21.77
C SER A 108 8.42 -12.28 -21.21
N GLY A 109 9.30 -11.30 -21.41
CA GLY A 109 10.65 -11.28 -20.83
C GLY A 109 10.62 -11.17 -19.30
N LEU A 110 9.71 -10.35 -18.75
CA LEU A 110 9.49 -10.29 -17.30
C LEU A 110 8.93 -11.60 -16.75
N MET A 111 7.93 -12.18 -17.40
CA MET A 111 7.34 -13.45 -16.99
C MET A 111 8.39 -14.57 -16.98
N ALA A 112 9.19 -14.69 -18.04
CA ALA A 112 10.28 -15.66 -18.10
C ALA A 112 11.28 -15.45 -16.94
N ALA A 113 11.72 -14.22 -16.71
CA ALA A 113 12.65 -13.91 -15.62
C ALA A 113 12.08 -14.21 -14.23
N CYS A 114 10.77 -14.04 -14.03
CA CYS A 114 10.07 -14.37 -12.79
C CYS A 114 9.93 -15.89 -12.63
N SER A 115 9.57 -16.62 -13.69
CA SER A 115 9.50 -18.08 -13.71
C SER A 115 10.85 -18.72 -13.40
N ASP A 116 11.94 -18.24 -14.01
CA ASP A 116 13.31 -18.72 -13.77
C ASP A 116 13.76 -18.60 -12.31
N ARG A 117 13.05 -17.79 -11.52
CA ARG A 117 13.34 -17.51 -10.10
C ARG A 117 12.24 -17.99 -9.17
N GLU A 118 11.27 -18.75 -9.69
CA GLU A 118 10.15 -19.29 -8.93
C GLU A 118 9.35 -18.19 -8.19
N LEU A 119 9.14 -17.04 -8.85
CA LEU A 119 8.43 -15.87 -8.28
C LEU A 119 6.94 -15.80 -8.67
N LEU A 120 6.42 -16.84 -9.32
CA LEU A 120 5.04 -16.92 -9.80
C LEU A 120 4.34 -18.14 -9.19
N LEU A 121 4.64 -18.43 -7.93
CA LEU A 121 4.08 -19.58 -7.22
C LEU A 121 2.66 -19.26 -6.74
N ASP A 122 2.37 -17.98 -6.44
CA ASP A 122 1.05 -17.52 -6.11
C ASP A 122 0.30 -17.03 -7.37
N PRO A 123 -0.95 -17.48 -7.61
CA PRO A 123 -1.74 -17.04 -8.76
C PRO A 123 -1.91 -15.51 -8.85
N SER A 124 -1.92 -14.80 -7.72
CA SER A 124 -2.05 -13.34 -7.67
C SER A 124 -0.80 -12.61 -8.21
N GLU A 125 0.38 -13.20 -8.05
CA GLU A 125 1.65 -12.67 -8.59
C GLU A 125 1.62 -12.71 -10.12
N GLY A 126 1.17 -13.83 -10.68
CA GLY A 126 1.00 -14.00 -12.13
C GLY A 126 -0.03 -13.03 -12.71
N GLN A 127 -1.16 -12.83 -12.02
CA GLN A 127 -2.23 -11.95 -12.47
C GLN A 127 -1.78 -10.49 -12.60
N ALA A 128 -0.96 -9.99 -11.66
CA ALA A 128 -0.41 -8.63 -11.73
C ALA A 128 0.51 -8.44 -12.94
N LEU A 129 1.31 -9.45 -13.28
CA LEU A 129 2.15 -9.46 -14.48
C LEU A 129 1.33 -9.55 -15.76
N ASP A 130 0.29 -10.40 -15.79
CA ASP A 130 -0.59 -10.55 -16.95
C ASP A 130 -1.38 -9.28 -17.27
N ALA A 131 -1.67 -8.46 -16.25
CA ALA A 131 -2.31 -7.16 -16.41
C ALA A 131 -1.39 -6.10 -17.05
N LEU A 132 -0.08 -6.34 -17.16
CA LEU A 132 0.81 -5.43 -17.87
C LEU A 132 0.57 -5.50 -19.38
N PRO A 133 0.74 -4.36 -20.09
CA PRO A 133 0.76 -4.34 -21.54
C PRO A 133 1.87 -5.22 -22.11
N SER A 134 1.75 -5.62 -23.37
CA SER A 134 2.68 -6.60 -23.98
C SER A 134 4.11 -6.05 -24.07
N THR A 135 4.23 -4.74 -24.27
CA THR A 135 5.52 -4.04 -24.37
C THR A 135 5.62 -2.87 -23.40
N PHE A 136 6.84 -2.53 -23.01
CA PHE A 136 7.11 -1.38 -22.16
C PHE A 136 6.68 -0.06 -22.82
N ARG A 137 6.80 0.03 -24.15
CA ARG A 137 6.38 1.22 -24.90
C ARG A 137 4.88 1.49 -24.76
N GLU A 138 4.08 0.44 -24.82
CA GLU A 138 2.63 0.51 -24.62
C GLU A 138 2.32 0.95 -23.19
N PHE A 139 2.97 0.33 -22.21
CA PHE A 139 2.87 0.71 -20.80
C PHE A 139 3.14 2.19 -20.52
N ILE A 140 4.19 2.79 -21.11
CA ILE A 140 4.46 4.22 -20.94
C ILE A 140 3.47 5.11 -21.69
N THR A 141 2.89 4.63 -22.79
CA THR A 141 1.89 5.37 -23.57
C THR A 141 0.57 5.45 -22.80
N GLU A 142 0.19 4.37 -22.11
CA GLU A 142 -1.04 4.27 -21.33
C GLU A 142 -0.94 4.93 -19.95
N ARG A 143 0.28 5.09 -19.42
CA ARG A 143 0.48 5.69 -18.11
C ARG A 143 0.16 7.19 -18.16
N PRO A 144 -0.83 7.69 -17.40
CA PRO A 144 -1.11 9.12 -17.35
C PRO A 144 0.14 9.85 -16.83
N ARG A 145 0.57 10.87 -17.56
CA ARG A 145 1.64 11.77 -17.10
C ARG A 145 1.06 12.62 -15.96
N SER A 146 1.40 12.27 -14.71
CA SER A 146 1.19 13.14 -13.55
C SER A 146 1.95 14.45 -13.68
#